data_AF-A0A524J1G8-F1
#
_entry.id   AF-A0A524J1G8-F1
#
_cell.length_a   1.000
_cell.length_b   1.000
_cell.length_c   1.000
_cell.angle_alpha   90.00
_cell.angle_beta   90.00
_cell.angle_gamma   90.00
#
_symmetry.space_group_name_H-M   'P 1'
#
loop_
_entity.id
_entity.type
_entity.pdbx_description
1 polymer ?
#
loop_
_entity_poly.entity_id
_entity_poly.type
_entity_poly.pdbx_seq_one_letter_code
_entity_poly.pdbx_strand_id
1 'polypeptide(L)'
;MRSHILDGTVRHRRVRPFDYDLQHGVYYLALDLDELDEVDRRHRLLSRNRANVLGFRDDDHMAPPAKDLPGRIREHLAAEGWDPTDWRITLVTNPRVLGYVFNPASFYLCRDASGELAVVVVEVHNTHLERHLYTLTPRPDSGPVFQSSMDKTFYVSPFIEIHGGYTVRVRDEPESLRIAIDQGDAEGGLLYTSLSLRRRRLTDRMLVRMLIRHPFVTHKTMAMIHWHALKLWRRGATFHRHGEAAR
;
A
#
# COMPACT_ATOMS: atom_id res chain seq x y z
N MET A 1 -14.06 15.96 6.85
CA MET A 1 -13.46 14.63 6.68
C MET A 1 -12.94 14.50 5.27
N ARG A 2 -11.63 14.51 5.14
CA ARG A 2 -10.82 14.37 3.93
C ARG A 2 -10.56 12.89 3.63
N SER A 3 -10.56 12.04 4.66
CA SER A 3 -10.44 10.59 4.55
C SER A 3 -11.58 9.99 3.71
N HIS A 4 -11.22 9.10 2.77
CA HIS A 4 -12.14 8.55 1.79
C HIS A 4 -11.75 7.13 1.37
N ILE A 5 -12.65 6.46 0.64
CA ILE A 5 -12.40 5.15 0.03
C ILE A 5 -11.99 5.37 -1.42
N LEU A 6 -11.09 4.55 -1.91
CA LEU A 6 -10.67 4.51 -3.28
C LEU A 6 -11.06 3.15 -3.87
N ASP A 7 -11.96 3.10 -4.85
CA ASP A 7 -12.45 1.87 -5.48
C ASP A 7 -12.10 1.88 -6.97
N GLY A 8 -11.56 0.76 -7.48
CA GLY A 8 -11.15 0.68 -8.88
C GLY A 8 -10.42 -0.60 -9.20
N THR A 9 -9.34 -0.48 -9.98
CA THR A 9 -8.61 -1.63 -10.52
C THR A 9 -7.11 -1.44 -10.40
N VAL A 10 -6.40 -2.54 -10.20
CA VAL A 10 -4.96 -2.64 -10.41
C VAL A 10 -4.71 -3.51 -11.63
N ARG A 11 -3.75 -3.10 -12.47
CA ARG A 11 -3.27 -3.84 -13.63
C ARG A 11 -1.76 -4.02 -13.52
N HIS A 12 -1.29 -5.24 -13.66
CA HIS A 12 0.12 -5.60 -13.77
C HIS A 12 0.36 -6.20 -15.14
N ARG A 13 1.11 -5.50 -15.98
CA ARG A 13 1.56 -5.99 -17.27
C ARG A 13 3.07 -6.20 -17.25
N ARG A 14 3.50 -7.44 -17.18
CA ARG A 14 4.90 -7.82 -17.38
C ARG A 14 5.11 -8.04 -18.88
N VAL A 15 6.16 -7.48 -19.46
CA VAL A 15 6.48 -7.64 -20.89
C VAL A 15 7.65 -8.58 -21.12
N ARG A 16 8.52 -8.78 -20.10
CA ARG A 16 9.69 -9.65 -20.16
C ARG A 16 9.89 -10.39 -18.82
N PRO A 17 10.43 -11.62 -18.83
CA PRO A 17 10.78 -12.44 -20.01
C PRO A 17 9.55 -13.04 -20.74
N PHE A 18 8.38 -13.04 -20.08
CA PHE A 18 7.12 -13.49 -20.66
C PHE A 18 6.08 -12.38 -20.56
N ASP A 19 5.31 -12.14 -21.64
CA ASP A 19 4.18 -11.21 -21.60
C ASP A 19 3.07 -11.81 -20.73
N TYR A 20 2.67 -11.05 -19.72
CA TYR A 20 1.61 -11.38 -18.79
C TYR A 20 0.86 -10.12 -18.40
N ASP A 21 -0.47 -10.17 -18.48
CA ASP A 21 -1.33 -9.03 -18.16
C ASP A 21 -2.45 -9.48 -17.21
N LEU A 22 -2.41 -8.98 -15.98
CA LEU A 22 -3.39 -9.24 -14.95
C LEU A 22 -4.06 -7.95 -14.53
N GLN A 23 -5.37 -7.89 -14.64
CA GLN A 23 -6.17 -6.80 -14.09
C GLN A 23 -7.24 -7.34 -13.15
N HIS A 24 -7.37 -6.74 -11.97
CA HIS A 24 -8.42 -7.10 -11.01
C HIS A 24 -8.92 -5.90 -10.21
N GLY A 25 -10.13 -6.04 -9.66
CA GLY A 25 -10.75 -5.03 -8.81
C GLY A 25 -10.06 -4.96 -7.45
N VAL A 26 -9.87 -3.74 -6.95
CA VAL A 26 -9.28 -3.45 -5.65
C VAL A 26 -9.99 -2.26 -4.99
N TYR A 27 -9.83 -2.14 -3.68
CA TYR A 27 -10.16 -0.91 -2.96
C TYR A 27 -9.06 -0.60 -1.95
N TYR A 28 -8.87 0.70 -1.69
CA TYR A 28 -7.93 1.22 -0.71
C TYR A 28 -8.66 2.20 0.21
N LEU A 29 -8.16 2.38 1.42
CA LEU A 29 -8.49 3.54 2.24
C LEU A 29 -7.45 4.63 1.95
N ALA A 30 -7.93 5.85 1.75
CA ALA A 30 -7.11 7.06 1.77
C ALA A 30 -7.40 7.78 3.09
N LEU A 31 -6.51 7.58 4.07
CA LEU A 31 -6.65 8.10 5.42
C LEU A 31 -5.78 9.35 5.57
N ASP A 32 -6.43 10.46 5.90
CA ASP A 32 -5.71 11.65 6.32
C ASP A 32 -5.15 11.41 7.72
N LEU A 33 -3.83 11.52 7.89
CA LEU A 33 -3.17 11.14 9.12
C LEU A 33 -3.56 12.01 10.32
N ASP A 34 -4.05 13.23 10.08
CA ASP A 34 -4.55 14.13 11.13
C ASP A 34 -6.00 13.81 11.53
N GLU A 35 -6.71 13.00 10.74
CA GLU A 35 -8.12 12.64 10.99
C GLU A 35 -8.28 11.23 11.58
N LEU A 36 -7.19 10.51 11.87
CA LEU A 36 -7.25 9.09 12.26
C LEU A 36 -8.15 8.82 13.49
N ASP A 37 -8.08 9.67 14.50
CA ASP A 37 -8.89 9.53 15.73
C ASP A 37 -10.36 9.91 15.50
N GLU A 38 -10.64 10.79 14.53
CA GLU A 38 -12.01 11.08 14.10
C GLU A 38 -12.58 9.89 13.31
N VAL A 39 -11.79 9.30 12.41
CA VAL A 39 -12.16 8.11 11.64
C VAL A 39 -12.51 6.95 12.58
N ASP A 40 -11.70 6.70 13.62
CA ASP A 40 -11.97 5.64 14.61
C ASP A 40 -13.25 5.88 15.42
N ARG A 41 -13.57 7.13 15.76
CA ARG A 41 -14.79 7.48 16.50
C ARG A 41 -16.05 7.42 15.64
N ARG A 42 -15.95 7.75 14.36
CA ARG A 42 -17.11 7.96 13.47
C ARG A 42 -17.63 6.68 12.82
N HIS A 43 -16.77 5.68 12.62
CA HIS A 43 -17.12 4.48 11.87
C HIS A 43 -17.26 3.27 12.79
N ARG A 44 -18.35 2.51 12.62
CA ARG A 44 -18.59 1.32 13.44
C ARG A 44 -17.79 0.11 12.95
N LEU A 45 -17.52 0.06 11.65
CA LEU A 45 -16.87 -1.09 11.00
C LEU A 45 -15.36 -0.92 10.80
N LEU A 46 -14.85 0.30 10.98
CA LEU A 46 -13.43 0.64 10.84
C LEU A 46 -12.91 1.12 12.19
N SER A 47 -11.79 0.58 12.64
CA SER A 47 -11.15 1.04 13.87
C SER A 47 -9.64 1.15 13.77
N ARG A 48 -9.05 2.07 14.56
CA ARG A 48 -7.60 2.23 14.72
C ARG A 48 -7.07 1.43 15.90
N ASN A 49 -5.96 0.73 15.72
CA ASN A 49 -5.20 0.01 16.75
C ASN A 49 -6.00 -1.00 17.60
N ARG A 50 -7.18 -1.44 17.11
CA ARG A 50 -8.04 -2.47 17.74
C ARG A 50 -8.65 -3.39 16.69
N ALA A 51 -9.16 -4.54 17.14
CA ALA A 51 -9.82 -5.50 16.25
C ALA A 51 -11.23 -5.01 15.86
N ASN A 52 -11.56 -5.11 14.57
CA ASN A 52 -12.87 -4.83 14.00
C ASN A 52 -12.98 -5.54 12.63
N VAL A 53 -14.10 -5.38 11.93
CA VAL A 53 -14.28 -5.89 10.55
C VAL A 53 -13.19 -5.33 9.65
N LEU A 54 -12.95 -4.01 9.72
CA LEU A 54 -11.81 -3.34 9.13
C LEU A 54 -10.94 -2.75 10.23
N GLY A 55 -9.69 -3.20 10.31
CA GLY A 55 -8.71 -2.69 11.27
C GLY A 55 -7.62 -1.89 10.57
N PHE A 56 -7.37 -0.68 11.03
CA PHE A 56 -6.15 0.07 10.71
C PHE A 56 -5.22 -0.03 11.92
N ARG A 57 -3.97 -0.44 11.72
CA ARG A 57 -2.98 -0.47 12.80
C ARG A 57 -1.75 0.30 12.40
N ASP A 58 -1.31 1.19 13.28
CA ASP A 58 -0.13 1.98 13.04
C ASP A 58 1.10 1.06 12.85
N ASP A 59 1.17 -0.05 13.62
CA ASP A 59 2.21 -1.09 13.52
C ASP A 59 2.27 -1.84 12.17
N ASP A 60 1.29 -1.66 11.29
CA ASP A 60 1.34 -2.21 9.93
C ASP A 60 2.22 -1.37 8.99
N HIS A 61 2.62 -0.19 9.46
CA HIS A 61 3.28 0.85 8.69
C HIS A 61 4.59 1.30 9.32
N MET A 62 5.62 1.49 8.50
CA MET A 62 7.00 1.84 8.91
C MET A 62 7.62 0.78 9.86
N ALA A 63 8.91 0.85 10.19
CA ALA A 63 9.55 -0.21 11.00
C ALA A 63 8.99 -0.28 12.44
N PRO A 64 8.46 -1.42 12.95
CA PRO A 64 7.92 -1.49 14.32
C PRO A 64 8.95 -1.21 15.42
N PRO A 65 8.53 -0.75 16.61
CA PRO A 65 7.16 -0.38 16.98
C PRO A 65 6.76 0.96 16.33
N ALA A 66 5.58 1.02 15.73
CA ALA A 66 5.06 2.24 15.10
C ALA A 66 3.98 2.88 15.97
N LYS A 67 4.32 3.17 17.23
CA LYS A 67 3.49 4.09 18.03
C LYS A 67 3.61 5.47 17.39
N ASP A 68 2.46 6.08 17.09
CA ASP A 68 2.35 7.39 16.43
C ASP A 68 2.86 7.44 14.97
N LEU A 69 2.15 6.74 14.08
CA LEU A 69 2.45 6.79 12.64
C LEU A 69 2.53 8.22 12.06
N PRO A 70 1.62 9.16 12.40
CA PRO A 70 1.71 10.55 11.93
C PRO A 70 3.00 11.27 12.32
N GLY A 71 3.51 11.07 13.55
CA GLY A 71 4.79 11.64 13.98
C GLY A 71 5.96 11.03 13.22
N ARG A 72 5.98 9.71 13.09
CA ARG A 72 7.09 8.98 12.45
C ARG A 72 7.30 9.31 10.99
N ILE A 73 6.22 9.45 10.21
CA ILE A 73 6.38 9.83 8.80
C ILE A 73 6.91 11.26 8.66
N ARG A 74 6.56 12.16 9.60
CA ARG A 74 7.11 13.52 9.65
C ARG A 74 8.58 13.51 10.06
N GLU A 75 8.97 12.69 11.03
CA GLU A 75 10.39 12.48 11.39
C GLU A 75 11.20 11.94 10.21
N HIS A 76 10.64 10.96 9.47
CA HIS A 76 11.26 10.42 8.26
C HIS A 76 11.49 11.50 7.20
N LEU A 77 10.47 12.31 6.91
CA LEU A 77 10.58 13.43 5.97
C LEU A 77 11.58 14.49 6.46
N ALA A 78 11.58 14.81 7.75
CA ALA A 78 12.51 15.78 8.33
C ALA A 78 13.96 15.30 8.28
N ALA A 79 14.21 14.01 8.51
CA ALA A 79 15.53 13.39 8.36
C ALA A 79 16.06 13.46 6.92
N GLU A 80 15.16 13.51 5.93
CA GLU A 80 15.50 13.72 4.53
C GLU A 80 15.59 15.20 4.12
N GLY A 81 15.47 16.14 5.08
CA GLY A 81 15.66 17.57 4.87
C GLY A 81 14.40 18.37 4.52
N TRP A 82 13.20 17.78 4.65
CA TRP A 82 11.94 18.48 4.48
C TRP A 82 11.46 19.14 5.76
N ASP A 83 10.59 20.15 5.65
CA ASP A 83 9.83 20.70 6.79
C ASP A 83 8.34 20.30 6.64
N PRO A 84 7.93 19.15 7.19
CA PRO A 84 6.57 18.64 7.03
C PRO A 84 5.58 19.16 8.11
N THR A 85 5.94 20.20 8.86
CA THR A 85 5.16 20.69 10.02
C THR A 85 3.72 21.00 9.63
N ASP A 86 3.52 21.80 8.58
CA ASP A 86 2.21 22.21 8.07
C ASP A 86 1.71 21.33 6.91
N TRP A 87 2.34 20.16 6.70
CA TRP A 87 2.01 19.29 5.59
C TRP A 87 0.82 18.40 5.90
N ARG A 88 -0.03 18.22 4.89
CA ARG A 88 -1.09 17.23 4.91
C ARG A 88 -0.58 15.92 4.34
N ILE A 89 -0.62 14.87 5.15
CA ILE A 89 -0.17 13.54 4.74
C ILE A 89 -1.38 12.61 4.65
N THR A 90 -1.66 12.09 3.45
CA THR A 90 -2.71 11.09 3.21
C THR A 90 -2.09 9.74 2.91
N LEU A 91 -2.40 8.74 3.73
CA LEU A 91 -1.97 7.36 3.53
C LEU A 91 -3.00 6.59 2.70
N VAL A 92 -2.58 6.12 1.53
CA VAL A 92 -3.33 5.21 0.66
C VAL A 92 -2.88 3.79 0.95
N THR A 93 -3.74 3.00 1.59
CA THR A 93 -3.38 1.65 2.06
C THR A 93 -4.56 0.68 2.12
N ASN A 94 -4.26 -0.62 2.25
CA ASN A 94 -5.25 -1.66 2.51
C ASN A 94 -5.43 -1.85 4.03
N PRO A 95 -6.66 -1.78 4.56
CA PRO A 95 -6.93 -2.12 5.96
C PRO A 95 -6.81 -3.63 6.18
N ARG A 96 -6.63 -4.03 7.44
CA ARG A 96 -6.88 -5.41 7.88
C ARG A 96 -8.36 -5.73 7.69
N VAL A 97 -8.68 -6.84 7.06
CA VAL A 97 -10.03 -7.41 7.00
C VAL A 97 -10.08 -8.58 7.96
N LEU A 98 -10.93 -8.50 8.99
CA LEU A 98 -11.06 -9.54 10.03
C LEU A 98 -9.70 -9.94 10.64
N GLY A 99 -8.82 -8.96 10.85
CA GLY A 99 -7.49 -9.15 11.43
C GLY A 99 -6.36 -9.49 10.43
N TYR A 100 -6.68 -9.80 9.17
CA TYR A 100 -5.70 -10.13 8.13
C TYR A 100 -5.43 -8.96 7.21
N VAL A 101 -4.16 -8.67 6.93
CA VAL A 101 -3.75 -7.66 5.94
C VAL A 101 -2.90 -8.29 4.86
N PHE A 102 -3.21 -7.96 3.62
CA PHE A 102 -2.29 -8.08 2.50
C PHE A 102 -2.11 -6.67 1.92
N ASN A 103 -1.00 -6.04 2.27
CA ASN A 103 -0.69 -4.67 1.91
C ASN A 103 0.67 -4.68 1.19
N PRO A 104 0.69 -4.93 -0.13
CA PRO A 104 1.96 -5.06 -0.87
C PRO A 104 2.68 -3.72 -1.05
N ALA A 105 1.92 -2.62 -1.08
CA ALA A 105 2.44 -1.28 -1.12
C ALA A 105 1.44 -0.29 -0.52
N SER A 106 1.96 0.71 0.20
CA SER A 106 1.24 1.87 0.69
C SER A 106 1.88 3.15 0.19
N PHE A 107 1.06 4.18 0.00
CA PHE A 107 1.52 5.46 -0.57
C PHE A 107 1.15 6.60 0.38
N TYR A 108 2.14 7.33 0.85
CA TYR A 108 1.94 8.57 1.59
C TYR A 108 1.99 9.73 0.60
N LEU A 109 0.84 10.32 0.33
CA LEU A 109 0.72 11.53 -0.48
C LEU A 109 0.92 12.73 0.44
N CYS A 110 2.09 13.37 0.35
CA CYS A 110 2.50 14.45 1.23
C CYS A 110 2.34 15.79 0.50
N ARG A 111 1.39 16.59 0.98
CA ARG A 111 1.06 17.89 0.40
C ARG A 111 1.58 19.00 1.30
N ASP A 112 2.24 19.99 0.69
CA ASP A 112 2.75 21.13 1.43
C ASP A 112 1.62 22.08 1.88
N ALA A 113 1.99 23.17 2.54
CA ALA A 113 1.05 24.19 3.01
C ALA A 113 0.25 24.87 1.89
N SER A 114 0.74 24.86 0.64
CA SER A 114 0.02 25.38 -0.52
C SER A 114 -1.02 24.39 -1.05
N GLY A 115 -0.94 23.12 -0.64
CA GLY A 115 -1.82 22.03 -1.07
C GLY A 115 -1.28 21.24 -2.25
N GLU A 116 -0.12 21.62 -2.80
CA GLU A 116 0.57 20.92 -3.88
C GLU A 116 1.20 19.61 -3.39
N LEU A 117 1.28 18.60 -4.26
CA LEU A 117 1.85 17.30 -3.92
C LEU A 117 3.39 17.38 -3.96
N ALA A 118 4.01 17.70 -2.82
CA ALA A 118 5.44 17.92 -2.70
C ALA A 118 6.26 16.63 -2.68
N VAL A 119 5.78 15.59 -1.99
CA VAL A 119 6.49 14.32 -1.82
C VAL A 119 5.52 13.14 -1.86
N VAL A 120 5.97 12.02 -2.43
CA VAL A 120 5.28 10.74 -2.32
C VAL A 120 6.21 9.73 -1.66
N VAL A 121 5.85 9.22 -0.49
CA VAL A 121 6.59 8.10 0.12
C VAL A 121 5.90 6.79 -0.25
N VAL A 122 6.63 5.87 -0.86
CA VAL A 122 6.14 4.53 -1.18
C VAL A 122 6.70 3.55 -0.16
N GLU A 123 5.83 3.03 0.69
CA GLU A 123 6.15 1.90 1.55
C GLU A 123 5.86 0.61 0.80
N VAL A 124 6.88 -0.24 0.67
CA VAL A 124 6.76 -1.57 0.07
C VAL A 124 7.06 -2.64 1.11
N HIS A 125 6.25 -3.70 1.09
CA HIS A 125 6.41 -4.86 1.97
C HIS A 125 6.85 -6.05 1.12
N ASN A 126 7.92 -6.73 1.54
CA ASN A 126 8.32 -7.98 0.88
C ASN A 126 7.71 -9.21 1.58
N THR A 127 7.84 -10.38 0.94
CA THR A 127 7.32 -11.66 1.46
C THR A 127 8.01 -12.15 2.74
N HIS A 128 9.11 -11.51 3.14
CA HIS A 128 9.86 -11.79 4.35
C HIS A 128 9.53 -10.82 5.50
N LEU A 129 8.46 -10.02 5.36
CA LEU A 129 8.02 -9.02 6.33
C LEU A 129 8.96 -7.82 6.49
N GLU A 130 9.95 -7.67 5.60
CA GLU A 130 10.77 -6.47 5.54
C GLU A 130 9.99 -5.34 4.89
N ARG A 131 10.31 -4.12 5.32
CA ARG A 131 9.65 -2.88 4.89
C ARG A 131 10.71 -1.94 4.35
N HIS A 132 10.39 -1.26 3.27
CA HIS A 132 11.25 -0.22 2.73
C HIS A 132 10.44 1.00 2.31
N LEU A 133 11.01 2.17 2.54
CA LEU A 133 10.43 3.46 2.20
C LEU A 133 11.23 4.06 1.05
N TYR A 134 10.54 4.37 -0.04
CA TYR A 134 11.09 5.18 -1.12
C TYR A 134 10.47 6.57 -1.05
N THR A 135 11.28 7.59 -0.80
CA THR A 135 10.83 8.98 -0.85
C THR A 135 11.02 9.52 -2.26
N LEU A 136 9.92 9.93 -2.88
CA LEU A 136 9.89 10.44 -4.24
C LEU A 136 9.67 11.93 -4.23
N THR A 137 10.42 12.63 -5.08
CA THR A 137 10.28 14.06 -5.32
C THR A 137 9.87 14.30 -6.78
N PRO A 138 9.03 15.31 -7.06
CA PRO A 138 8.61 15.61 -8.42
C PRO A 138 9.81 16.11 -9.21
N ARG A 139 9.92 15.67 -10.47
CA ARG A 139 10.89 16.24 -11.41
C ARG A 139 10.56 17.72 -11.65
N PRO A 140 11.57 18.60 -11.77
CA PRO A 140 11.35 20.03 -12.02
C PRO A 140 10.42 20.34 -13.21
N ASP A 141 10.44 19.48 -14.23
CA ASP A 141 9.71 19.67 -15.49
C ASP A 141 8.41 18.85 -15.62
N SER A 142 7.86 18.28 -14.53
CA SER A 142 6.79 17.27 -14.63
C SER A 142 5.38 17.80 -14.96
N GLY A 143 5.19 19.10 -15.15
CA GLY A 143 3.85 19.68 -15.36
C GLY A 143 2.89 19.35 -14.20
N PRO A 144 1.56 19.26 -14.42
CA PRO A 144 0.58 19.02 -13.35
C PRO A 144 0.55 17.57 -12.84
N VAL A 145 1.42 16.69 -13.35
CA VAL A 145 1.51 15.29 -12.93
C VAL A 145 2.75 15.13 -12.08
N PHE A 146 2.61 14.56 -10.89
CA PHE A 146 3.77 14.18 -10.10
C PHE A 146 4.48 13.03 -10.82
N GLN A 147 5.73 13.26 -11.22
CA GLN A 147 6.56 12.24 -11.83
C GLN A 147 7.92 12.21 -11.16
N SER A 148 8.35 11.03 -10.76
CA SER A 148 9.67 10.78 -10.17
C SER A 148 10.27 9.51 -10.77
N SER A 149 11.60 9.43 -10.79
CA SER A 149 12.31 8.20 -11.13
C SER A 149 13.37 7.91 -10.09
N MET A 150 13.58 6.63 -9.82
CA MET A 150 14.55 6.15 -8.85
C MET A 150 15.21 4.87 -9.36
N ASP A 151 16.44 4.64 -8.96
CA ASP A 151 17.08 3.35 -9.14
C ASP A 151 16.43 2.34 -8.18
N LYS A 152 16.24 1.11 -8.66
CA LYS A 152 15.70 0.05 -7.82
C LYS A 152 16.79 -0.42 -6.86
N THR A 153 16.63 -0.09 -5.58
CA THR A 153 17.59 -0.47 -4.53
C THR A 153 17.05 -1.53 -3.56
N PHE A 154 15.74 -1.83 -3.59
CA PHE A 154 15.09 -2.79 -2.67
C PHE A 154 14.47 -4.01 -3.36
N TYR A 155 14.63 -5.18 -2.73
CA TYR A 155 14.11 -6.47 -3.18
C TYR A 155 12.64 -6.65 -2.79
N VAL A 156 11.74 -6.24 -3.68
CA VAL A 156 10.28 -6.28 -3.46
C VAL A 156 9.60 -7.58 -3.89
N SER A 157 10.32 -8.48 -4.59
CA SER A 157 9.75 -9.74 -5.07
C SER A 157 10.83 -10.78 -5.37
N PRO A 158 10.61 -12.07 -5.03
CA PRO A 158 11.51 -13.16 -5.38
C PRO A 158 11.64 -13.42 -6.90
N PHE A 159 10.81 -12.77 -7.71
CA PHE A 159 10.74 -12.96 -9.16
C PHE A 159 11.12 -11.69 -9.95
N ILE A 160 11.71 -10.68 -9.31
CA ILE A 160 12.13 -9.44 -9.96
C ILE A 160 13.56 -9.09 -9.55
N GLU A 161 14.49 -9.16 -10.50
CA GLU A 161 15.91 -8.81 -10.30
C GLU A 161 16.09 -7.39 -9.76
N ILE A 162 17.19 -7.18 -9.04
CA ILE A 162 17.53 -5.91 -8.36
C ILE A 162 17.93 -4.83 -9.38
N HIS A 163 18.32 -5.21 -10.60
CA HIS A 163 18.76 -4.27 -11.64
C HIS A 163 17.57 -3.55 -12.32
N GLY A 164 17.79 -2.27 -12.63
CA GLY A 164 16.83 -1.39 -13.31
C GLY A 164 16.38 -0.19 -12.47
N GLY A 165 15.42 0.56 -13.00
CA GLY A 165 14.84 1.74 -12.35
C GLY A 165 13.32 1.68 -12.34
N TYR A 166 12.73 2.40 -11.38
CA TYR A 166 11.31 2.67 -11.32
C TYR A 166 11.02 4.09 -11.78
N THR A 167 10.01 4.25 -12.62
CA THR A 167 9.37 5.54 -12.87
C THR A 167 7.98 5.52 -12.29
N VAL A 168 7.76 6.40 -11.31
CA VAL A 168 6.48 6.53 -10.61
C VAL A 168 5.79 7.78 -11.12
N ARG A 169 4.52 7.65 -11.49
CA ARG A 169 3.65 8.77 -11.85
C ARG A 169 2.42 8.75 -10.98
N VAL A 170 2.14 9.87 -10.33
CA VAL A 170 0.94 10.06 -9.52
C VAL A 170 0.12 11.19 -10.11
N ARG A 171 -1.13 10.89 -10.44
CA ARG A 171 -2.13 11.86 -10.83
C ARG A 171 -3.26 11.81 -9.80
N ASP A 172 -3.29 12.82 -8.95
CA ASP A 172 -4.30 12.92 -7.89
C ASP A 172 -5.30 14.04 -8.21
N GLU A 173 -6.45 13.66 -8.75
CA GLU A 173 -7.54 14.54 -9.17
C GLU A 173 -8.66 14.57 -8.11
N PRO A 174 -9.56 15.58 -8.15
CA PRO A 174 -10.66 15.72 -7.19
C PRO A 174 -11.58 14.49 -7.07
N GLU A 175 -11.70 13.69 -8.13
CA GLU A 175 -12.57 12.51 -8.17
C GLU A 175 -11.82 11.17 -8.32
N SER A 176 -10.53 11.21 -8.63
CA SER A 176 -9.78 10.01 -8.99
C SER A 176 -8.32 10.08 -8.57
N LEU A 177 -7.73 8.91 -8.30
CA LEU A 177 -6.31 8.75 -8.06
C LEU A 177 -5.77 7.73 -9.05
N ARG A 178 -4.69 8.07 -9.75
CA ARG A 178 -3.94 7.14 -10.58
C ARG A 178 -2.49 7.10 -10.13
N ILE A 179 -1.98 5.90 -9.87
CA ILE A 179 -0.58 5.66 -9.59
C ILE A 179 -0.07 4.66 -10.63
N ALA A 180 0.95 5.04 -11.38
CA ALA A 180 1.64 4.17 -12.32
C ALA A 180 3.08 3.97 -11.83
N ILE A 181 3.55 2.72 -11.85
CA ILE A 181 4.90 2.32 -11.50
C ILE A 181 5.42 1.47 -12.64
N ASP A 182 6.30 2.06 -13.42
CA ASP A 182 6.95 1.40 -14.56
C ASP A 182 8.35 0.98 -14.14
N GLN A 183 8.66 -0.30 -14.33
CA GLN A 183 9.99 -0.84 -14.15
C GLN A 183 10.61 -1.07 -15.53
N GLY A 184 11.86 -0.64 -15.70
CA GLY A 184 12.67 -0.96 -16.87
C GLY A 184 14.14 -1.05 -16.54
N ASP A 185 14.91 -1.57 -17.48
CA ASP A 185 16.36 -1.62 -17.48
C ASP A 185 16.92 -1.03 -18.79
N ALA A 186 18.21 -1.21 -19.06
CA ALA A 186 18.86 -0.72 -20.27
C ALA A 186 18.28 -1.29 -21.58
N GLU A 187 17.62 -2.45 -21.51
CA GLU A 187 16.99 -3.12 -22.66
C GLU A 187 15.51 -2.73 -22.83
N GLY A 188 14.95 -1.95 -21.91
CA GLY A 188 13.60 -1.40 -21.98
C GLY A 188 12.68 -1.86 -20.86
N GLY A 189 11.36 -1.77 -21.08
CA GLY A 189 10.36 -2.10 -20.06
C GLY A 189 10.41 -3.55 -19.60
N LEU A 190 10.15 -3.77 -18.31
CA LEU A 190 10.03 -5.08 -17.67
C LEU A 190 8.62 -5.30 -17.13
N LEU A 191 8.12 -4.35 -16.34
CA LEU A 191 6.85 -4.45 -15.64
C LEU A 191 6.17 -3.08 -15.57
N TYR A 192 4.91 -3.04 -15.97
CA TYR A 192 4.06 -1.86 -15.88
C TYR A 192 2.95 -2.15 -14.87
N THR A 193 2.91 -1.39 -13.78
CA THR A 193 1.85 -1.47 -12.78
C THR A 193 1.05 -0.19 -12.82
N SER A 194 -0.28 -0.30 -12.95
CA SER A 194 -1.16 0.86 -12.83
C SER A 194 -2.29 0.59 -11.86
N LEU A 195 -2.53 1.56 -10.98
CA LEU A 195 -3.61 1.61 -10.02
C LEU A 195 -4.52 2.76 -10.44
N SER A 196 -5.76 2.45 -10.78
CA SER A 196 -6.76 3.42 -11.24
C SER A 196 -7.97 3.38 -10.32
N LEU A 197 -8.13 4.42 -9.51
CA LEU A 197 -9.06 4.45 -8.39
C LEU A 197 -9.99 5.66 -8.48
N ARG A 198 -11.26 5.46 -8.10
CA ARG A 198 -12.24 6.53 -7.94
C ARG A 198 -12.49 6.81 -6.47
N ARG A 199 -12.56 8.10 -6.13
CA ARG A 199 -12.85 8.55 -4.77
C ARG A 199 -14.32 8.28 -4.42
N ARG A 200 -14.55 7.70 -3.26
CA ARG A 200 -15.86 7.37 -2.68
C ARG A 200 -15.89 7.84 -1.24
N ARG A 201 -17.03 8.38 -0.80
CA ARG A 201 -17.17 8.82 0.60
C ARG A 201 -16.97 7.65 1.56
N LEU A 202 -16.16 7.88 2.59
CA LEU A 202 -15.96 6.93 3.68
C LEU A 202 -17.22 6.91 4.56
N THR A 203 -18.00 5.83 4.47
CA THR A 203 -19.22 5.59 5.24
C THR A 203 -19.32 4.10 5.52
N ASP A 204 -19.94 3.68 6.64
CA ASP A 204 -20.10 2.26 6.96
C ASP A 204 -20.83 1.50 5.84
N ARG A 205 -21.83 2.12 5.20
CA ARG A 205 -22.52 1.56 4.02
C ARG A 205 -21.57 1.29 2.86
N MET A 206 -20.64 2.20 2.59
CA MET A 206 -19.65 2.02 1.53
C MET A 206 -18.61 0.96 1.92
N LEU A 207 -18.19 0.90 3.19
CA LEU A 207 -17.30 -0.15 3.69
C LEU A 207 -17.92 -1.55 3.50
N VAL A 208 -19.20 -1.74 3.88
CA VAL A 208 -19.93 -2.99 3.60
C VAL A 208 -19.97 -3.29 2.11
N ARG A 209 -20.27 -2.29 1.28
CA ARG A 209 -20.29 -2.45 -0.18
C ARG A 209 -18.93 -2.91 -0.73
N MET A 210 -17.82 -2.38 -0.22
CA MET A 210 -16.47 -2.80 -0.63
C MET A 210 -16.18 -4.24 -0.21
N LEU A 211 -16.54 -4.62 1.02
CA LEU A 211 -16.38 -5.99 1.52
C LEU A 211 -17.15 -7.02 0.67
N ILE A 212 -18.37 -6.67 0.23
CA ILE A 212 -19.19 -7.54 -0.63
C ILE A 212 -18.66 -7.59 -2.07
N ARG A 213 -18.18 -6.46 -2.61
CA ARG A 213 -17.72 -6.35 -4.00
C ARG A 213 -16.33 -6.95 -4.21
N HIS A 214 -15.51 -7.00 -3.16
CA HIS A 214 -14.15 -7.52 -3.19
C HIS A 214 -13.96 -8.69 -2.19
N PRO A 215 -14.80 -9.75 -2.22
CA PRO A 215 -14.83 -10.77 -1.16
C PRO A 215 -13.62 -11.71 -1.20
N PHE A 216 -12.93 -11.76 -2.35
CA PHE A 216 -11.87 -12.73 -2.66
C PHE A 216 -10.46 -12.33 -2.21
N VAL A 217 -10.22 -11.10 -1.75
CA VAL A 217 -8.87 -10.67 -1.32
C VAL A 217 -8.40 -11.44 -0.07
N THR A 218 -9.33 -11.78 0.83
CA THR A 218 -9.01 -12.43 2.12
C THR A 218 -9.45 -13.90 2.18
N HIS A 219 -10.61 -14.26 1.60
CA HIS A 219 -11.21 -15.59 1.79
C HIS A 219 -10.57 -16.70 0.93
N LYS A 220 -10.09 -16.41 -0.29
CA LYS A 220 -9.45 -17.44 -1.15
C LYS A 220 -8.12 -17.90 -0.57
N THR A 221 -7.34 -16.98 -0.01
CA THR A 221 -6.07 -17.25 0.69
C THR A 221 -6.32 -17.99 2.00
N MET A 222 -7.31 -17.58 2.79
CA MET A 222 -7.74 -18.31 4.00
C MET A 222 -8.22 -19.73 3.70
N ALA A 223 -9.11 -19.92 2.72
CA ALA A 223 -9.64 -21.21 2.35
C ALA A 223 -8.54 -22.15 1.84
N MET A 224 -7.60 -21.65 1.03
CA MET A 224 -6.43 -22.43 0.60
C MET A 224 -5.51 -22.79 1.76
N ILE A 225 -5.20 -21.87 2.67
CA ILE A 225 -4.33 -22.14 3.83
C ILE A 225 -4.98 -23.15 4.77
N HIS A 226 -6.27 -22.99 5.09
CA HIS A 226 -7.00 -23.93 5.95
C HIS A 226 -7.16 -25.29 5.28
N TRP A 227 -7.42 -25.34 3.97
CA TRP A 227 -7.46 -26.58 3.20
C TRP A 227 -6.10 -27.30 3.19
N HIS A 228 -5.00 -26.56 3.01
CA HIS A 228 -3.65 -27.13 3.01
C HIS A 228 -3.23 -27.60 4.41
N ALA A 229 -3.52 -26.81 5.45
CA ALA A 229 -3.29 -27.18 6.85
C ALA A 229 -4.11 -28.43 7.24
N LEU A 230 -5.38 -28.51 6.85
CA LEU A 230 -6.24 -29.68 7.07
C LEU A 230 -5.72 -30.92 6.32
N LYS A 231 -5.23 -30.76 5.08
CA LYS A 231 -4.65 -31.84 4.28
C LYS A 231 -3.34 -32.37 4.88
N LEU A 232 -2.48 -31.48 5.41
CA LEU A 232 -1.23 -31.84 6.09
C LEU A 232 -1.50 -32.51 7.44
N TRP A 233 -2.45 -31.98 8.23
CA TRP A 233 -2.90 -32.59 9.48
C TRP A 233 -3.46 -34.00 9.27
N ARG A 234 -4.33 -34.19 8.26
CA ARG A 234 -4.85 -35.52 7.87
C ARG A 234 -3.77 -36.50 7.38
N ARG A 235 -2.59 -36.01 6.99
CA ARG A 235 -1.44 -36.82 6.56
C ARG A 235 -0.38 -37.00 7.67
N GLY A 236 -0.68 -36.57 8.90
CA GLY A 236 0.18 -36.78 10.05
C GLY A 236 1.35 -35.79 10.17
N ALA A 237 1.30 -34.64 9.48
CA ALA A 237 2.36 -33.65 9.56
C ALA A 237 2.44 -33.01 10.96
N THR A 238 3.57 -33.17 11.64
CA THR A 238 3.92 -32.44 12.85
C THR A 238 4.36 -31.02 12.51
N PHE A 239 3.82 -30.04 13.24
CA PHE A 239 4.14 -28.62 13.05
C PHE A 239 5.51 -28.31 13.66
N HIS A 240 6.53 -28.09 12.83
CA HIS A 240 7.85 -27.66 13.27
C HIS A 240 7.94 -26.13 13.31
N ARG A 241 8.33 -25.58 14.46
CA ARG A 241 8.43 -24.14 14.71
C ARG A 241 9.71 -23.60 14.08
N HIS A 242 9.64 -22.46 13.39
CA HIS A 242 10.81 -21.84 12.75
C HIS A 242 11.82 -21.40 13.83
N GLY A 243 12.98 -22.07 13.85
CA GLY A 243 14.04 -21.95 14.84
C GLY A 243 15.13 -23.03 14.72
N GLU A 244 14.86 -24.14 14.02
CA GLU A 244 15.84 -25.22 13.82
C GLU A 244 16.69 -25.08 12.53
N ALA A 245 16.45 -24.07 11.70
CA ALA A 245 17.24 -23.82 10.47
C ALA A 245 18.25 -22.67 10.61
N ALA A 246 18.50 -22.22 11.85
CA ALA A 246 19.56 -21.27 12.19
C ALA A 246 20.63 -21.94 13.09
N ARG A 247 21.08 -23.13 12.68
CA ARG A 247 22.34 -23.74 13.09
C ARG A 247 23.09 -24.24 11.87
#